data_AF-A0A5B7ADK3-F1
#
_entry.id   AF-A0A5B7ADK3-F1
#
_cell.length_a   1.000
_cell.length_b   1.000
_cell.length_c   1.000
_cell.angle_alpha   90.00
_cell.angle_beta   90.00
_cell.angle_gamma   90.00
#
_symmetry.space_group_name_H-M   'P 1'
#
loop_
_entity.id
_entity.type
_entity.pdbx_description
1 polymer ?
#
loop_
_entity_poly.entity_id
_entity_poly.type
_entity_poly.pdbx_seq_one_letter_code
_entity_poly.pdbx_strand_id
1 'polypeptide(L)'
;LIYKMTSLKRDICCRDEYSLLKELLEEKTKALELVISENQELKAQLEQITMRANNAEAENKMLIDRWMLQKMQDAERLNEANAVYGEMLDRLKVSSIEQLARQQVDGVVRQSEEGAEYYVESTIPTAYKHKIPAHEGGCASILFEYNSGKLISGGQDRTIKMWDTNTGSLTQTLYGCLGSVLDLTITHDNRSIIAASSSNNLYVWDVNTGRVRHTLTGHTDKVCAVDVSKASSRHVVSAAYEHTIKVWDLQKGYCINTIIFHS
;
A
#
# COMPACT_ATOMS: atom_id res chain seq x y z
N LEU A 1 -49.26 -104.48 -28.09
CA LEU A 1 -48.75 -103.81 -29.33
C LEU A 1 -48.88 -102.28 -29.25
N ILE A 2 -50.03 -101.71 -28.87
CA ILE A 2 -50.24 -100.25 -28.80
C ILE A 2 -49.27 -99.53 -27.84
N TYR A 3 -48.99 -100.10 -26.66
CA TYR A 3 -48.04 -99.54 -25.67
C TYR A 3 -46.58 -99.48 -26.17
N LYS A 4 -46.18 -100.40 -27.07
CA LYS A 4 -44.85 -100.40 -27.70
C LYS A 4 -44.73 -99.33 -28.79
N MET A 5 -45.80 -99.06 -29.55
CA MET A 5 -45.81 -98.01 -30.58
C MET A 5 -45.83 -96.59 -29.99
N THR A 6 -46.50 -96.37 -28.84
CA THR A 6 -46.46 -95.07 -28.15
C THR A 6 -45.13 -94.80 -27.46
N SER A 7 -44.45 -95.84 -26.94
CA SER A 7 -43.06 -95.75 -26.47
C SER A 7 -42.13 -95.38 -27.63
N LEU A 8 -42.19 -96.13 -28.74
CA LEU A 8 -41.33 -95.88 -29.90
C LEU A 8 -41.55 -94.47 -30.50
N LYS A 9 -42.79 -93.97 -30.54
CA LYS A 9 -43.08 -92.60 -31.02
C LYS A 9 -42.53 -91.52 -30.10
N ARG A 10 -42.56 -91.72 -28.77
CA ARG A 10 -41.90 -90.79 -27.83
C ARG A 10 -40.38 -90.85 -27.97
N ASP A 11 -39.82 -92.04 -28.12
CA ASP A 11 -38.38 -92.22 -28.28
C ASP A 11 -37.86 -91.58 -29.58
N ILE A 12 -38.64 -91.63 -30.68
CA ILE A 12 -38.32 -90.93 -31.94
C ILE A 12 -38.45 -89.41 -31.78
N CYS A 13 -39.53 -88.91 -31.17
CA CYS A 13 -39.71 -87.47 -30.93
C CYS A 13 -38.61 -86.88 -30.04
N CYS A 14 -38.22 -87.59 -28.97
CA CYS A 14 -37.10 -87.20 -28.11
C CYS A 14 -35.76 -87.24 -28.85
N ARG A 15 -35.59 -88.14 -29.83
CA ARG A 15 -34.36 -88.21 -30.64
C ARG A 15 -34.25 -87.04 -31.60
N ASP A 16 -35.37 -86.62 -32.20
CA ASP A 16 -35.43 -85.46 -33.09
C ASP A 16 -35.19 -84.16 -32.30
N GLU A 17 -35.82 -83.99 -31.13
CA GLU A 17 -35.56 -82.87 -30.21
C GLU A 17 -34.11 -82.84 -29.73
N TYR A 18 -33.52 -84.00 -29.42
CA TYR A 18 -32.11 -84.12 -29.04
C TYR A 18 -31.16 -83.73 -30.19
N SER A 19 -31.50 -84.07 -31.43
CA SER A 19 -30.70 -83.69 -32.60
C SER A 19 -30.71 -82.18 -32.84
N LEU A 20 -31.87 -81.54 -32.72
CA LEU A 20 -32.03 -80.09 -32.90
C LEU A 20 -31.37 -79.30 -31.76
N LEU A 21 -31.47 -79.81 -30.53
CA LEU A 21 -30.75 -79.24 -29.38
C LEU A 21 -29.23 -79.34 -29.54
N LYS A 22 -28.73 -80.42 -30.15
CA LYS A 22 -27.30 -80.61 -30.41
C LYS A 22 -26.78 -79.65 -31.48
N GLU A 23 -27.52 -79.46 -32.57
CA GLU A 23 -27.16 -78.48 -33.60
C GLU A 23 -27.17 -77.05 -33.05
N LEU A 24 -28.20 -76.69 -32.29
CA LEU A 24 -28.27 -75.39 -31.62
C LEU A 24 -27.12 -75.20 -30.63
N LEU A 25 -26.76 -76.24 -29.86
CA LEU A 25 -25.63 -76.18 -28.95
C LEU A 25 -24.32 -75.97 -29.73
N GLU A 26 -24.13 -76.65 -30.85
CA GLU A 26 -22.93 -76.50 -31.69
C GLU A 26 -22.83 -75.09 -32.31
N GLU A 27 -23.94 -74.54 -32.79
CA GLU A 27 -24.02 -73.17 -33.30
C GLU A 27 -23.71 -72.14 -32.20
N LYS A 28 -24.30 -72.32 -31.01
CA LYS A 28 -24.01 -71.45 -29.86
C LYS A 28 -22.56 -71.57 -29.39
N THR A 29 -21.96 -72.74 -29.47
CA THR A 29 -20.54 -72.94 -29.12
C THR A 29 -19.63 -72.21 -30.10
N LYS A 30 -19.87 -72.31 -31.42
CA LYS A 30 -19.12 -71.58 -32.45
C LYS A 30 -19.25 -70.06 -32.30
N ALA A 31 -20.47 -69.57 -32.03
CA ALA A 31 -20.70 -68.15 -31.79
C ALA A 31 -19.96 -67.66 -30.53
N LEU A 32 -19.92 -68.48 -29.47
CA LEU A 32 -19.23 -68.15 -28.24
C LEU A 32 -17.71 -68.13 -28.44
N GLU A 33 -17.15 -69.07 -29.19
CA GLU A 33 -15.72 -69.08 -29.56
C GLU A 33 -15.32 -67.82 -30.34
N LEU A 34 -16.14 -67.40 -31.30
CA LEU A 34 -15.91 -66.16 -32.06
C LEU A 34 -15.89 -64.93 -31.14
N VAL A 35 -16.90 -64.79 -30.27
CA VAL A 35 -16.98 -63.69 -29.31
C VAL A 35 -15.79 -63.70 -28.35
N ILE A 36 -15.27 -64.87 -27.96
CA ILE A 36 -14.05 -64.96 -27.15
C ILE A 36 -12.84 -64.42 -27.94
N SER A 37 -12.66 -64.81 -29.20
CA SER A 37 -11.55 -64.30 -30.01
C SER A 37 -11.61 -62.78 -30.21
N GLU A 38 -12.79 -62.23 -30.52
CA GLU A 38 -12.98 -60.78 -30.68
C GLU A 38 -12.70 -60.03 -29.37
N ASN A 39 -13.14 -60.57 -28.22
CA ASN A 39 -12.82 -59.99 -26.92
C ASN A 39 -11.32 -60.05 -26.59
N GLN A 40 -10.62 -61.10 -26.99
CA GLN A 40 -9.17 -61.20 -26.81
C GLN A 40 -8.43 -60.15 -27.67
N GLU A 41 -8.85 -59.96 -28.91
CA GLU A 41 -8.28 -58.92 -29.79
C GLU A 41 -8.55 -57.51 -29.27
N LEU A 42 -9.79 -57.22 -28.85
CA LEU A 42 -10.14 -55.93 -28.25
C LEU A 42 -9.34 -55.66 -26.97
N LYS A 43 -9.13 -56.69 -26.14
CA LYS A 43 -8.31 -56.58 -24.94
C LYS A 43 -6.86 -56.24 -25.28
N ALA A 44 -6.27 -56.89 -26.28
CA ALA A 44 -4.91 -56.60 -26.74
C ALA A 44 -4.79 -55.17 -27.30
N GLN A 45 -5.79 -54.71 -28.05
CA GLN A 45 -5.83 -53.33 -28.57
C GLN A 45 -5.92 -52.31 -27.43
N LEU A 46 -6.76 -52.57 -26.41
CA LEU A 46 -6.86 -51.70 -25.23
C LEU A 46 -5.54 -51.63 -24.47
N GLU A 47 -4.88 -52.77 -24.23
CA GLU A 47 -3.56 -52.82 -23.58
C GLU A 47 -2.49 -52.05 -24.38
N GLN A 48 -2.54 -52.11 -25.71
CA GLN A 48 -1.63 -51.35 -26.57
C GLN A 48 -1.90 -49.84 -26.49
N ILE A 49 -3.16 -49.43 -26.49
CA ILE A 49 -3.56 -48.02 -26.40
C ILE A 49 -3.17 -47.43 -25.03
N THR A 50 -3.40 -48.17 -23.94
CA THR A 50 -3.03 -47.70 -22.60
C THR A 50 -1.51 -47.56 -22.45
N MET A 51 -0.72 -48.48 -22.98
CA MET A 51 0.74 -48.36 -23.00
C MET A 51 1.21 -47.13 -23.79
N ARG A 52 0.61 -46.86 -24.96
CA ARG A 52 0.93 -45.65 -25.75
C ARG A 52 0.55 -44.36 -25.02
N ALA A 53 -0.61 -44.34 -24.36
CA ALA A 53 -1.05 -43.20 -23.56
C ALA A 53 -0.09 -42.92 -22.40
N ASN A 54 0.29 -43.95 -21.63
CA ASN A 54 1.23 -43.82 -20.52
C ASN A 54 2.61 -43.31 -20.97
N ASN A 55 3.10 -43.78 -22.12
CA ASN A 55 4.36 -43.29 -22.68
C ASN A 55 4.27 -41.80 -23.07
N ALA A 56 3.19 -41.40 -23.74
CA ALA A 56 2.96 -40.01 -24.11
C ALA A 56 2.81 -39.10 -22.88
N GLU A 57 2.13 -39.57 -21.82
CA GLU A 57 2.03 -38.84 -20.55
C GLU A 57 3.40 -38.65 -19.88
N ALA A 58 4.26 -39.68 -19.90
CA ALA A 58 5.61 -39.58 -19.36
C ALA A 58 6.48 -38.58 -20.14
N GLU A 59 6.41 -38.59 -21.48
CA GLU A 59 7.12 -37.62 -22.33
C GLU A 59 6.63 -36.19 -22.07
N ASN A 60 5.32 -35.98 -22.00
CA ASN A 60 4.73 -34.67 -21.70
C ASN A 60 5.19 -34.16 -20.33
N LYS A 61 5.24 -35.04 -19.31
CA LYS A 61 5.74 -34.67 -17.98
C LYS A 61 7.20 -34.23 -18.03
N MET A 62 8.06 -34.95 -18.75
CA MET A 62 9.47 -34.57 -18.91
C MET A 62 9.64 -33.23 -19.65
N LEU A 63 8.81 -32.96 -20.65
CA LEU A 63 8.84 -31.69 -21.38
C LEU A 63 8.39 -30.52 -20.50
N ILE A 64 7.36 -30.72 -19.68
CA ILE A 64 6.89 -29.72 -18.70
C ILE A 64 8.00 -29.42 -17.69
N ASP A 65 8.64 -30.44 -17.12
CA ASP A 65 9.72 -30.27 -16.14
C ASP A 65 10.91 -29.51 -16.76
N ARG A 66 11.31 -29.87 -17.99
CA ARG A 66 12.37 -29.17 -18.72
C ARG A 66 12.00 -27.71 -19.03
N TRP A 67 10.77 -27.47 -19.46
CA TRP A 67 10.29 -26.13 -19.76
C TRP A 67 10.24 -25.26 -18.51
N MET A 68 9.77 -25.80 -17.39
CA MET A 68 9.72 -25.11 -16.10
C MET A 68 11.12 -24.74 -15.61
N LEU A 69 12.08 -25.66 -15.72
CA LEU A 69 13.47 -25.41 -15.35
C LEU A 69 14.09 -24.28 -16.19
N GLN A 70 13.85 -24.30 -17.51
CA GLN A 70 14.33 -23.25 -18.40
C GLN A 70 13.71 -21.88 -18.04
N LYS A 71 12.40 -21.85 -17.75
CA LYS A 71 11.72 -20.61 -17.34
C LYS A 71 12.23 -20.07 -16.00
N MET A 72 12.57 -20.94 -15.06
CA MET A 72 13.17 -20.55 -13.79
C MET A 72 14.55 -19.91 -13.99
N GLN A 73 15.39 -20.51 -14.84
CA GLN A 73 16.70 -19.94 -15.20
C GLN A 73 16.58 -18.61 -15.94
N ASP A 74 15.60 -18.46 -16.84
CA ASP A 74 15.34 -17.19 -17.52
C ASP A 74 14.90 -16.10 -16.53
N ALA A 75 14.05 -16.45 -15.56
CA ALA A 75 13.59 -15.52 -14.53
C ALA A 75 14.74 -15.10 -13.60
N GLU A 76 15.61 -16.03 -13.21
CA GLU A 76 16.80 -15.76 -12.40
C GLU A 76 17.76 -14.81 -13.12
N ARG A 77 18.07 -15.07 -14.41
CA ARG A 77 18.89 -14.17 -15.23
C ARG A 77 18.30 -12.77 -15.37
N LEU A 78 16.97 -12.66 -15.49
CA LEU A 78 16.29 -11.36 -15.52
C LEU A 78 16.38 -10.64 -14.17
N ASN A 79 16.25 -11.37 -13.07
CA ASN A 79 16.37 -10.80 -11.73
C ASN A 79 17.80 -10.30 -11.45
N GLU A 80 18.81 -11.07 -11.82
CA GLU A 80 20.22 -10.65 -11.74
C GLU A 80 20.48 -9.40 -12.57
N ALA A 81 19.99 -9.36 -13.82
CA ALA A 81 20.12 -8.18 -14.66
C ALA A 81 19.45 -6.95 -14.01
N ASN A 82 18.23 -7.09 -13.50
CA ASN A 82 17.52 -6.01 -12.82
C ASN A 82 18.24 -5.54 -11.55
N ALA A 83 18.83 -6.45 -10.77
CA ALA A 83 19.64 -6.11 -9.61
C ALA A 83 20.87 -5.27 -10.00
N VAL A 84 21.60 -5.68 -11.03
CA VAL A 84 22.75 -4.93 -11.57
C VAL A 84 22.33 -3.54 -12.08
N TYR A 85 21.19 -3.44 -12.77
CA TYR A 85 20.66 -2.14 -13.20
C TYR A 85 20.28 -1.25 -12.01
N GLY A 86 19.68 -1.82 -10.96
CA GLY A 86 19.37 -1.11 -9.71
C GLY A 86 20.62 -0.55 -9.05
N GLU A 87 21.64 -1.39 -8.85
CA GLU A 87 22.92 -0.97 -8.29
C GLU A 87 23.63 0.09 -9.15
N MET A 88 23.58 -0.04 -10.47
CA MET A 88 24.16 0.94 -11.39
C MET A 88 23.44 2.29 -11.32
N LEU A 89 22.10 2.29 -11.26
CA LEU A 89 21.29 3.50 -11.10
C LEU A 89 21.54 4.18 -9.76
N ASP A 90 21.62 3.41 -8.68
CA ASP A 90 21.91 3.96 -7.35
C ASP A 90 23.32 4.52 -7.29
N ARG A 91 24.31 3.82 -7.86
CA ARG A 91 25.68 4.34 -7.97
C ARG A 91 25.77 5.62 -8.80
N LEU A 92 25.02 5.73 -9.89
CA LEU A 92 24.97 6.94 -10.72
C LEU A 92 24.27 8.10 -10.02
N LYS A 93 23.16 7.85 -9.31
CA LYS A 93 22.44 8.86 -8.52
C LYS A 93 23.30 9.36 -7.37
N VAL A 94 23.89 8.45 -6.59
CA VAL A 94 24.79 8.78 -5.49
C VAL A 94 25.99 9.55 -6.04
N SER A 95 26.73 9.02 -7.02
CA SER A 95 27.91 9.73 -7.53
C SER A 95 27.62 11.09 -8.17
N SER A 96 26.62 11.21 -9.05
CA SER A 96 26.41 12.46 -9.81
C SER A 96 25.72 13.53 -8.97
N ILE A 97 24.65 13.19 -8.26
CA ILE A 97 23.89 14.18 -7.47
C ILE A 97 24.66 14.53 -6.19
N GLU A 98 25.30 13.57 -5.54
CA GLU A 98 26.10 13.86 -4.34
C GLU A 98 27.36 14.64 -4.68
N GLN A 99 28.07 14.33 -5.78
CA GLN A 99 29.23 15.13 -6.18
C GLN A 99 28.83 16.53 -6.61
N LEU A 100 27.74 16.70 -7.37
CA LEU A 100 27.24 18.03 -7.73
C LEU A 100 26.77 18.80 -6.49
N ALA A 101 26.04 18.16 -5.57
CA ALA A 101 25.62 18.78 -4.32
C ALA A 101 26.82 19.16 -3.45
N ARG A 102 27.82 18.29 -3.30
CA ARG A 102 29.06 18.60 -2.55
C ARG A 102 29.85 19.72 -3.20
N GLN A 103 29.99 19.72 -4.52
CA GLN A 103 30.77 20.74 -5.24
C GLN A 103 30.06 22.10 -5.21
N GLN A 104 28.72 22.13 -5.27
CA GLN A 104 27.95 23.36 -5.10
C GLN A 104 27.93 23.83 -3.65
N VAL A 105 27.78 22.93 -2.67
CA VAL A 105 27.85 23.28 -1.25
C VAL A 105 29.24 23.77 -0.89
N ASP A 106 30.33 23.12 -1.30
CA ASP A 106 31.69 23.59 -1.08
C ASP A 106 31.94 24.95 -1.75
N GLY A 107 31.43 25.16 -2.97
CA GLY A 107 31.52 26.44 -3.66
C GLY A 107 30.78 27.56 -2.93
N VAL A 108 29.55 27.30 -2.46
CA VAL A 108 28.73 28.25 -1.71
C VAL A 108 29.30 28.51 -0.32
N VAL A 109 29.76 27.48 0.38
CA VAL A 109 30.39 27.59 1.70
C VAL A 109 31.67 28.41 1.58
N ARG A 110 32.55 28.12 0.61
CA ARG A 110 33.78 28.91 0.41
C ARG A 110 33.51 30.36 -0.01
N GLN A 111 32.49 30.60 -0.85
CA GLN A 111 32.05 31.97 -1.17
C GLN A 111 31.46 32.69 0.06
N SER A 112 30.83 31.97 0.98
CA SER A 112 30.35 32.53 2.25
C SER A 112 31.47 32.74 3.28
N GLU A 113 32.55 31.96 3.20
CA GLU A 113 33.74 32.04 4.06
C GLU A 113 34.75 33.10 3.60
N GLU A 114 34.78 33.48 2.32
CA GLU A 114 35.60 34.58 1.79
C GLU A 114 35.29 35.96 2.40
N GLY A 115 34.23 36.07 3.22
CA GLY A 115 33.94 37.22 4.09
C GLY A 115 33.85 36.88 5.58
N ALA A 116 34.05 35.61 5.96
CA ALA A 116 33.87 35.16 7.34
C ALA A 116 35.04 35.45 8.27
N GLU A 117 36.21 35.81 7.72
CA GLU A 117 37.35 36.32 8.50
C GLU A 117 37.02 37.65 9.23
N TYR A 118 35.90 38.30 8.90
CA TYR A 118 35.38 39.49 9.58
C TYR A 118 34.21 39.22 10.55
N TYR A 119 33.71 37.98 10.64
CA TYR A 119 32.68 37.63 11.63
C TYR A 119 33.35 37.20 12.94
N VAL A 120 33.09 37.94 14.01
CA VAL A 120 33.39 37.53 15.38
C VAL A 120 32.74 36.17 15.60
N GLU A 121 33.51 35.18 16.09
CA GLU A 121 32.98 33.88 16.51
C GLU A 121 31.70 34.08 17.33
N SER A 122 30.58 33.59 16.80
CA SER A 122 29.31 33.62 17.51
C SER A 122 29.47 32.77 18.76
N THR A 123 29.65 33.42 19.90
CA THR A 123 29.63 32.76 21.20
C THR A 123 28.25 32.17 21.40
N ILE A 124 28.12 30.87 21.18
CA ILE A 124 26.88 30.13 21.41
C ILE A 124 26.50 30.40 22.87
N PRO A 125 25.36 31.05 23.15
CA PRO A 125 24.98 31.36 24.52
C PRO A 125 24.78 30.06 25.29
N THR A 126 25.67 29.78 26.25
CA THR A 126 25.60 28.56 27.09
C THR A 126 24.57 28.68 28.22
N ALA A 127 24.04 29.89 28.44
CA ALA A 127 23.04 30.19 29.47
C ALA A 127 21.69 30.55 28.84
N TYR A 128 20.61 29.93 29.32
CA TYR A 128 19.23 30.33 29.01
C TYR A 128 18.72 31.30 30.07
N LYS A 129 17.97 32.33 29.65
CA LYS A 129 17.39 33.32 30.57
C LYS A 129 16.19 32.75 31.34
N HIS A 130 15.34 31.99 30.66
CA HIS A 130 14.08 31.46 31.19
C HIS A 130 13.86 30.01 30.78
N LYS A 131 13.38 29.19 31.72
CA LYS A 131 12.91 27.81 31.46
C LYS A 131 11.43 27.75 31.80
N ILE A 132 10.59 27.52 30.78
CA ILE A 132 9.14 27.60 30.91
C ILE A 132 8.53 26.21 30.68
N PRO A 133 7.86 25.61 31.69
CA PRO A 133 7.05 24.42 31.47
C PRO A 133 5.75 24.83 30.77
N ALA A 134 5.74 24.77 29.43
CA ALA A 134 4.67 25.36 28.63
C ALA A 134 3.36 24.56 28.68
N HIS A 135 3.43 23.26 28.42
CA HIS A 135 2.27 22.39 28.21
C HIS A 135 2.36 21.10 29.02
N GLU A 136 1.20 20.51 29.34
CA GLU A 136 1.15 19.15 29.85
C GLU A 136 1.34 18.17 28.68
N GLY A 137 2.45 17.44 28.68
CA GLY A 137 2.90 16.61 27.55
C GLY A 137 3.83 17.36 26.60
N GLY A 138 3.83 16.96 25.33
CA GLY A 138 4.70 17.55 24.30
C GLY A 138 4.24 18.94 23.83
N CYS A 139 5.19 19.85 23.61
CA CYS A 139 5.00 21.09 22.86
C CYS A 139 5.42 20.82 21.41
N ALA A 140 4.46 20.79 20.49
CA ALA A 140 4.74 20.44 19.09
C ALA A 140 5.05 21.67 18.23
N SER A 141 4.58 22.85 18.62
CA SER A 141 4.67 24.07 17.81
C SER A 141 4.93 25.30 18.65
N ILE A 142 5.71 26.22 18.08
CA ILE A 142 6.13 27.48 18.71
C ILE A 142 6.34 28.53 17.62
N LEU A 143 5.90 29.77 17.86
CA LEU A 143 6.12 30.88 16.94
C LEU A 143 6.22 32.22 17.68
N PHE A 144 6.87 33.19 17.06
CA PHE A 144 6.86 34.58 17.55
C PHE A 144 5.74 35.37 16.88
N GLU A 145 5.09 36.22 17.66
CA GLU A 145 4.20 37.24 17.13
C GLU A 145 5.04 38.32 16.41
N TYR A 146 4.56 38.84 15.26
CA TYR A 146 5.36 39.76 14.45
C TYR A 146 5.59 41.08 15.18
N ASN A 147 6.83 41.57 15.18
CA ASN A 147 7.23 42.84 15.81
C ASN A 147 6.86 42.94 17.29
N SER A 148 6.81 41.82 18.01
CA SER A 148 6.50 41.81 19.44
C SER A 148 7.44 40.91 20.23
N GLY A 149 7.48 41.13 21.54
CA GLY A 149 8.17 40.25 22.50
C GLY A 149 7.30 39.07 22.95
N LYS A 150 6.29 38.65 22.18
CA LYS A 150 5.41 37.54 22.56
C LYS A 150 5.73 36.27 21.79
N LEU A 151 5.68 35.18 22.51
CA LEU A 151 5.83 33.82 22.03
C LEU A 151 4.48 33.11 22.10
N ILE A 152 4.14 32.33 21.10
CA ILE A 152 2.93 31.52 21.06
C ILE A 152 3.35 30.05 20.96
N SER A 153 2.77 29.19 21.78
CA SER A 153 3.07 27.75 21.81
C SER A 153 1.81 26.91 21.76
N GLY A 154 1.89 25.74 21.14
CA GLY A 154 0.79 24.78 21.02
C GLY A 154 1.20 23.40 21.49
N GLY A 155 0.34 22.77 22.30
CA GLY A 155 0.68 21.53 23.01
C GLY A 155 -0.28 20.37 22.81
N GLN A 156 0.16 19.22 23.34
CA GLN A 156 -0.65 18.01 23.47
C GLN A 156 -1.82 18.16 24.45
N ASP A 157 -1.71 19.10 25.40
CA ASP A 157 -2.79 19.51 26.31
C ASP A 157 -3.98 20.17 25.61
N ARG A 158 -3.91 20.33 24.28
CA ARG A 158 -4.96 20.91 23.41
C ARG A 158 -5.20 22.40 23.69
N THR A 159 -4.18 23.08 24.21
CA THR A 159 -4.22 24.52 24.44
C THR A 159 -3.17 25.23 23.60
N ILE A 160 -3.41 26.52 23.37
CA ILE A 160 -2.41 27.44 22.83
C ILE A 160 -2.13 28.46 23.90
N LYS A 161 -0.86 28.76 24.13
CA LYS A 161 -0.42 29.66 25.20
C LYS A 161 0.43 30.77 24.64
N MET A 162 0.24 31.98 25.18
CA MET A 162 0.99 33.17 24.81
C MET A 162 1.88 33.60 25.97
N TRP A 163 3.15 33.87 25.73
CA TRP A 163 4.16 34.15 26.74
C TRP A 163 4.86 35.48 26.44
N ASP A 164 5.17 36.24 27.48
CA ASP A 164 6.11 37.36 27.37
C ASP A 164 7.54 36.81 27.42
N THR A 165 8.35 37.10 26.40
CA THR A 165 9.71 36.56 26.28
C THR A 165 10.71 37.25 27.20
N ASN A 166 10.41 38.47 27.66
CA ASN A 166 11.28 39.22 28.58
C ASN A 166 11.17 38.69 30.00
N THR A 167 9.95 38.37 30.44
CA THR A 167 9.65 37.91 31.82
C THR A 167 9.49 36.39 31.92
N GLY A 168 9.20 35.70 30.83
CA GLY A 168 8.84 34.28 30.80
C GLY A 168 7.42 33.98 31.34
N SER A 169 6.59 35.01 31.54
CA SER A 169 5.25 34.84 32.12
C SER A 169 4.20 34.47 31.08
N LEU A 170 3.27 33.58 31.45
CA LEU A 170 2.07 33.30 30.68
C LEU A 170 1.14 34.52 30.66
N THR A 171 0.84 35.03 29.47
CA THR A 171 -0.04 36.19 29.27
C THR A 171 -1.48 35.78 28.95
N GLN A 172 -1.67 34.72 28.17
CA GLN A 172 -2.99 34.26 27.75
C GLN A 172 -2.98 32.77 27.41
N THR A 173 -4.10 32.08 27.64
CA THR A 173 -4.34 30.71 27.18
C THR A 173 -5.60 30.69 26.32
N LEU A 174 -5.51 30.09 25.14
CA LEU A 174 -6.61 29.88 24.22
C LEU A 174 -7.06 28.43 24.31
N TYR A 175 -8.36 28.25 24.53
CA TYR A 175 -9.03 26.97 24.62
C TYR A 175 -9.92 26.76 23.39
N GLY A 176 -10.32 25.51 23.16
CA GLY A 176 -11.27 25.15 22.10
C GLY A 176 -10.75 24.13 21.09
N CYS A 177 -9.47 23.75 21.12
CA CYS A 177 -8.97 22.63 20.31
C CYS A 177 -9.55 21.31 20.83
N LEU A 178 -10.08 20.47 19.94
CA LEU A 178 -10.56 19.13 20.31
C LEU A 178 -9.45 18.06 20.27
N GLY A 179 -8.31 18.36 19.64
CA GLY A 179 -7.15 17.49 19.56
C GLY A 179 -5.86 18.25 19.85
N SER A 180 -4.76 17.51 19.97
CA SER A 180 -3.42 18.09 20.14
C SER A 180 -3.11 19.07 19.02
N VAL A 181 -2.43 20.17 19.38
CA VAL A 181 -1.94 21.13 18.39
C VAL A 181 -0.67 20.57 17.78
N LEU A 182 -0.67 20.37 16.46
CA LEU A 182 0.47 19.81 15.72
C LEU A 182 1.30 20.91 15.07
N ASP A 183 0.67 22.00 14.65
CA ASP A 183 1.33 23.16 14.07
C ASP A 183 0.53 24.46 14.34
N LEU A 184 1.20 25.60 14.28
CA LEU A 184 0.64 26.92 14.53
C LEU A 184 1.16 27.94 13.51
N THR A 185 0.28 28.87 13.13
CA THR A 185 0.67 30.08 12.39
C THR A 185 -0.11 31.29 12.90
N ILE A 186 0.43 32.48 12.65
CA ILE A 186 -0.22 33.77 12.96
C ILE A 186 -0.26 34.62 11.69
N THR A 187 -1.38 35.32 11.49
CA THR A 187 -1.49 36.30 10.39
C THR A 187 -0.49 37.44 10.57
N HIS A 188 0.00 38.02 9.47
CA HIS A 188 0.97 39.12 9.52
C HIS A 188 0.50 40.38 10.23
N ASP A 189 -0.82 40.57 10.35
CA ASP A 189 -1.42 41.66 11.12
C ASP A 189 -1.59 41.32 12.60
N ASN A 190 -1.09 40.16 13.06
CA ASN A 190 -1.23 39.59 14.40
C ASN A 190 -2.67 39.46 14.90
N ARG A 191 -3.66 39.44 14.00
CA ARG A 191 -5.09 39.40 14.40
C ARG A 191 -5.63 38.00 14.59
N SER A 192 -5.09 37.01 13.88
CA SER A 192 -5.59 35.64 13.92
C SER A 192 -4.48 34.64 14.17
N ILE A 193 -4.69 33.76 15.15
CA ILE A 193 -3.88 32.56 15.36
C ILE A 193 -4.62 31.38 14.75
N ILE A 194 -3.92 30.55 13.99
CA ILE A 194 -4.46 29.35 13.37
C ILE A 194 -3.68 28.13 13.87
N ALA A 195 -4.39 27.10 14.31
CA ALA A 195 -3.82 25.84 14.75
C ALA A 195 -4.25 24.69 13.87
N ALA A 196 -3.27 23.90 13.43
CA ALA A 196 -3.49 22.57 12.87
C ALA A 196 -3.65 21.56 14.03
N SER A 197 -4.69 20.74 13.97
CA SER A 197 -5.02 19.81 15.05
C SER A 197 -5.02 18.35 14.60
N SER A 198 -4.66 17.47 15.53
CA SER A 198 -4.87 16.02 15.39
C SER A 198 -6.35 15.60 15.41
N SER A 199 -7.29 16.53 15.58
CA SER A 199 -8.74 16.34 15.42
C SER A 199 -9.24 16.52 13.99
N ASN A 200 -8.34 16.55 13.01
CA ASN A 200 -8.61 16.72 11.57
C ASN A 200 -9.14 18.11 11.18
N ASN A 201 -9.23 19.04 12.13
CA ASN A 201 -9.70 20.39 11.90
C ASN A 201 -8.58 21.40 12.10
N LEU A 202 -8.77 22.59 11.52
CA LEU A 202 -8.04 23.77 11.95
C LEU A 202 -8.95 24.67 12.79
N TYR A 203 -8.35 25.37 13.74
CA TYR A 203 -9.06 26.31 14.60
C TYR A 203 -8.42 27.68 14.43
N VAL A 204 -9.26 28.71 14.34
CA VAL A 204 -8.85 30.09 14.15
C VAL A 204 -9.35 30.91 15.32
N TRP A 205 -8.45 31.56 16.06
CA TRP A 205 -8.81 32.50 17.13
C TRP A 205 -8.55 33.93 16.69
N ASP A 206 -9.41 34.84 17.11
CA ASP A 206 -9.11 36.26 17.12
C ASP A 206 -8.25 36.59 18.35
N VAL A 207 -7.06 37.15 18.13
CA VAL A 207 -6.06 37.40 19.18
C VAL A 207 -6.57 38.40 20.22
N ASN A 208 -7.28 39.43 19.79
CA ASN A 208 -7.73 40.51 20.69
C ASN A 208 -8.81 40.02 21.65
N THR A 209 -9.71 39.17 21.17
CA THR A 209 -10.84 38.66 21.96
C THR A 209 -10.55 37.32 22.62
N GLY A 210 -9.55 36.58 22.14
CA GLY A 210 -9.25 35.21 22.55
C GLY A 210 -10.32 34.19 22.15
N ARG A 211 -11.28 34.56 21.30
CA ARG A 211 -12.41 33.70 20.93
C ARG A 211 -12.13 32.96 19.64
N VAL A 212 -12.64 31.73 19.54
CA VAL A 212 -12.65 30.97 18.29
C VAL A 212 -13.54 31.71 17.28
N ARG A 213 -12.95 32.14 16.18
CA ARG A 213 -13.59 32.79 15.05
C ARG A 213 -14.11 31.76 14.05
N HIS A 214 -13.30 30.75 13.72
CA HIS A 214 -13.66 29.69 12.78
C HIS A 214 -13.13 28.33 13.25
N THR A 215 -13.88 27.28 12.93
CA THR A 215 -13.39 25.90 12.89
C THR A 215 -13.45 25.46 11.44
N LEU A 216 -12.27 25.30 10.83
CA LEU A 216 -12.13 24.91 9.44
C LEU A 216 -12.19 23.39 9.35
N THR A 217 -13.34 22.90 8.88
CA THR A 217 -13.64 21.48 8.73
C THR A 217 -13.48 21.08 7.26
N GLY A 218 -12.94 19.89 7.01
CA GLY A 218 -12.85 19.36 5.64
C GLY A 218 -11.68 18.41 5.37
N HIS A 219 -10.66 18.37 6.21
CA HIS A 219 -9.70 17.26 6.20
C HIS A 219 -10.33 16.02 6.87
N THR A 220 -10.00 14.84 6.37
CA THR A 220 -10.46 13.54 6.87
C THR A 220 -9.44 12.86 7.78
N ASP A 221 -8.22 13.37 7.85
CA ASP A 221 -7.16 12.91 8.75
C ASP A 221 -6.40 14.10 9.39
N LYS A 222 -5.46 13.81 10.29
CA LYS A 222 -4.72 14.77 11.10
C LYS A 222 -4.08 15.85 10.24
N VAL A 223 -4.31 17.11 10.62
CA VAL A 223 -3.66 18.26 9.97
C VAL A 223 -2.29 18.43 10.57
N CYS A 224 -1.25 18.25 9.76
CA CYS A 224 0.14 18.21 10.23
C CYS A 224 0.91 19.51 10.02
N ALA A 225 0.44 20.38 9.13
CA ALA A 225 1.07 21.68 8.89
C ALA A 225 0.03 22.74 8.53
N VAL A 226 0.32 23.99 8.88
CA VAL A 226 -0.47 25.16 8.52
C VAL A 226 0.41 26.37 8.27
N ASP A 227 0.14 27.13 7.21
CA ASP A 227 0.78 28.43 7.00
C ASP A 227 -0.19 29.46 6.41
N VAL A 228 0.11 30.74 6.63
CA VAL A 228 -0.63 31.87 6.11
C VAL A 228 0.10 32.48 4.92
N SER A 229 -0.66 32.90 3.91
CA SER A 229 -0.12 33.61 2.76
C SER A 229 0.58 34.91 3.21
N LYS A 230 1.84 35.08 2.79
CA LYS A 230 2.62 36.29 3.09
C LYS A 230 2.11 37.54 2.36
N ALA A 231 1.48 37.34 1.20
CA ALA A 231 0.90 38.42 0.39
C ALA A 231 -0.49 38.85 0.86
N SER A 232 -1.24 37.97 1.54
CA SER A 232 -2.57 38.29 2.07
C SER A 232 -2.83 37.57 3.39
N SER A 233 -3.17 38.31 4.46
CA SER A 233 -3.61 37.74 5.74
C SER A 233 -4.98 37.03 5.68
N ARG A 234 -5.47 36.70 4.48
CA ARG A 234 -6.78 36.10 4.22
C ARG A 234 -6.69 34.61 3.91
N HIS A 235 -5.64 34.18 3.22
CA HIS A 235 -5.54 32.81 2.76
C HIS A 235 -4.63 32.00 3.67
N VAL A 236 -5.10 30.82 4.03
CA VAL A 236 -4.35 29.84 4.80
C VAL A 236 -4.24 28.57 3.98
N VAL A 237 -3.10 27.90 4.07
CA VAL A 237 -2.89 26.58 3.50
C VAL A 237 -2.66 25.59 4.63
N SER A 238 -3.14 24.37 4.46
CA SER A 238 -2.89 23.29 5.40
C SER A 238 -2.60 22.00 4.68
N ALA A 239 -1.75 21.17 5.29
CA ALA A 239 -1.46 19.83 4.83
C ALA A 239 -1.91 18.81 5.88
N ALA A 240 -2.36 17.65 5.41
CA ALA A 240 -2.87 16.58 6.26
C ALA A 240 -2.35 15.21 5.84
N TYR A 241 -2.50 14.24 6.74
CA TYR A 241 -2.07 12.85 6.52
C TYR A 241 -2.86 12.13 5.43
N GLU A 242 -4.02 12.67 5.03
CA GLU A 242 -4.78 12.25 3.85
C GLU A 242 -4.13 12.60 2.49
N HIS A 243 -2.87 13.02 2.48
CA HIS A 243 -2.11 13.40 1.28
C HIS A 243 -2.73 14.55 0.46
N THR A 244 -3.48 15.44 1.11
CA THR A 244 -4.03 16.64 0.47
C THR A 244 -3.47 17.92 1.09
N ILE A 245 -3.40 18.96 0.26
CA ILE A 245 -3.22 20.34 0.71
C ILE A 245 -4.54 21.09 0.47
N LYS A 246 -5.06 21.75 1.48
CA LYS A 246 -6.26 22.58 1.37
C LYS A 246 -5.92 24.05 1.50
N VAL A 247 -6.55 24.87 0.68
CA VAL A 247 -6.51 26.33 0.75
C VAL A 247 -7.83 26.82 1.34
N TRP A 248 -7.74 27.72 2.31
CA TRP A 248 -8.86 28.24 3.09
C TRP A 248 -8.95 29.75 2.97
N ASP A 249 -10.17 30.27 3.01
CA ASP A 249 -10.44 31.71 3.10
C ASP A 249 -10.86 32.06 4.54
N LEU A 250 -9.99 32.75 5.28
CA LEU A 250 -10.22 33.13 6.69
C LEU A 250 -11.36 34.14 6.87
N GLN A 251 -11.75 34.87 5.83
CA GLN A 251 -12.88 35.78 5.93
C GLN A 251 -14.20 35.02 5.89
N LYS A 252 -14.24 33.94 5.10
CA LYS A 252 -15.46 33.16 4.87
C LYS A 252 -15.54 31.91 5.74
N GLY A 253 -14.41 31.38 6.20
CA GLY A 253 -14.34 30.22 7.09
C GLY A 253 -14.51 28.87 6.39
N TYR A 254 -14.27 28.77 5.07
CA TYR A 254 -14.39 27.51 4.32
C TYR A 254 -13.21 27.25 3.37
N CYS A 255 -13.07 25.98 2.98
CA CYS A 255 -12.08 25.54 2.01
C CYS A 255 -12.45 26.05 0.61
N ILE A 256 -11.52 26.73 -0.05
CA ILE A 256 -11.69 27.24 -1.42
C ILE A 256 -11.06 26.35 -2.48
N ASN A 257 -10.04 25.57 -2.11
CA ASN A 257 -9.37 24.67 -3.05
C ASN A 257 -8.78 23.46 -2.32
N THR A 258 -8.79 22.30 -2.96
CA THR A 258 -8.10 21.09 -2.49
C THR A 258 -7.16 20.62 -3.57
N ILE A 259 -5.87 20.57 -3.24
CA ILE A 259 -4.81 20.03 -4.08
C ILE A 259 -4.58 18.59 -3.63
N ILE A 260 -4.79 17.65 -4.54
CA ILE A 260 -4.66 16.22 -4.30
C ILE A 260 -3.39 15.77 -5.02
N PHE A 261 -2.52 15.06 -4.29
CA PHE A 261 -1.40 14.38 -4.91
C PHE A 261 -1.86 12.98 -5.30
N HIS A 262 -1.79 12.66 -6.60
CA HIS A 262 -1.94 11.30 -7.07
C HIS A 262 -0.57 10.63 -6.99
N SER A 263 -0.51 9.55 -6.22
CA SER A 263 0.61 8.60 -6.17
C SER A 263 0.70 7.78 -7.45
#